data_AF-A0A6G3XAM7-F1
#
_entry.id   AF-A0A6G3XAM7-F1
#
_cell.length_a   1.000
_cell.length_b   1.000
_cell.length_c   1.000
_cell.angle_alpha   90.00
_cell.angle_beta   90.00
_cell.angle_gamma   90.00
#
_symmetry.space_group_name_H-M   'P 1'
#
loop_
_entity.id
_entity.type
_entity.pdbx_description
1 polymer ?
#
loop_
_entity_poly.entity_id
_entity_poly.type
_entity_poly.pdbx_seq_one_letter_code
_entity_poly.pdbx_strand_id
1 'polypeptide(L)' 'MMDLNADLGEGFGNWTLTDDDALLACVTSANVACGFHAGDASVMRRVCDAAAAGGVRIGAQVS' A
#
# COMPACT_ATOMS: atom_id res chain seq x y z
N MET A 1 -10.41 19.59 4.90
CA MET A 1 -10.19 18.13 4.77
C MET A 1 -8.71 17.88 5.01
N MET A 2 -8.36 16.86 5.80
CA MET A 2 -6.98 16.46 6.08
C MET A 2 -6.69 15.13 5.38
N ASP A 3 -5.44 14.91 4.98
CA ASP A 3 -4.98 13.64 4.44
C ASP A 3 -4.41 12.76 5.57
N LEU A 4 -4.86 11.52 5.64
CA LEU A 4 -4.27 10.47 6.47
C LEU A 4 -3.62 9.46 5.53
N ASN A 5 -2.32 9.24 5.69
CA ASN A 5 -1.54 8.33 4.85
C ASN A 5 -0.93 7.21 5.69
N ALA A 6 -0.67 6.09 5.03
CA ALA A 6 0.15 4.99 5.56
C ALA A 6 1.04 4.41 4.45
N ASP A 7 2.16 3.85 4.87
CA ASP A 7 3.02 3.04 4.02
C ASP A 7 2.44 1.63 3.94
N LEU A 8 2.20 1.14 2.72
CA LEU A 8 1.47 -0.10 2.44
C LEU A 8 2.21 -0.94 1.40
N GLY A 9 1.88 -2.23 1.37
CA GLY A 9 2.51 -3.16 0.43
C GLY A 9 3.98 -3.41 0.74
N GLU A 10 4.37 -3.30 2.01
CA GLU A 10 5.74 -3.54 2.49
C GLU A 10 6.04 -5.03 2.79
N GLY A 11 5.16 -5.95 2.39
CA GLY A 11 5.46 -7.39 2.33
C GLY A 11 6.41 -7.74 1.18
N PHE A 12 6.96 -8.96 1.16
CA PHE A 12 7.82 -9.46 0.08
C PHE A 12 7.76 -10.98 -0.07
N GLY A 13 7.40 -11.46 -1.26
CA GLY A 13 7.19 -12.87 -1.56
C GLY A 13 6.13 -13.46 -0.63
N ASN A 14 6.53 -14.42 0.20
CA ASN A 14 5.63 -15.06 1.15
C ASN A 14 5.55 -14.31 2.50
N TRP A 15 6.32 -13.24 2.67
CA TRP A 15 6.31 -12.44 3.91
C TRP A 15 5.26 -11.36 3.82
N THR A 16 4.28 -11.40 4.71
CA THR A 16 3.31 -10.34 4.92
C THR A 16 3.78 -9.40 6.02
N LEU A 17 3.73 -8.11 5.75
CA LEU A 17 3.91 -7.06 6.74
C LEU A 17 2.62 -6.24 6.77
N THR A 18 2.14 -5.92 7.99
CA THR A 18 0.88 -5.20 8.28
C THR A 18 -0.40 -5.83 7.71
N ASP A 19 -1.54 -5.26 8.12
CA ASP A 19 -2.86 -5.56 7.55
C ASP A 19 -3.24 -4.41 6.62
N ASP A 20 -2.79 -4.50 5.36
CA ASP A 20 -3.01 -3.45 4.36
C ASP A 20 -4.51 -3.14 4.17
N ASP A 21 -5.37 -4.17 4.19
CA ASP A 21 -6.79 -4.02 3.93
C ASP A 21 -7.49 -3.27 5.08
N ALA A 22 -7.11 -3.57 6.32
CA ALA A 22 -7.60 -2.83 7.48
C ALA A 22 -7.12 -1.37 7.48
N LEU A 23 -5.89 -1.10 7.03
CA LEU A 23 -5.36 0.26 6.90
C LEU A 23 -6.05 1.04 5.78
N LEU A 24 -6.29 0.41 4.62
CA LEU A 24 -7.02 1.02 3.50
C LEU A 24 -8.44 1.45 3.88
N ALA A 25 -9.06 0.80 4.87
CA ALA A 25 -10.37 1.20 5.38
C ALA A 25 -10.37 2.51 6.19
N CYS A 26 -9.20 3.02 6.61
CA CYS A 26 -9.10 4.22 7.46
C CYS A 26 -8.24 5.35 6.88
N VAL A 27 -7.41 5.10 5.86
CA VAL A 27 -6.55 6.12 5.22
C VAL A 27 -7.19 6.79 4.00
N THR A 28 -6.73 7.98 3.64
CA THR A 28 -7.12 8.70 2.42
C THR A 28 -6.06 8.63 1.32
N SER A 29 -4.83 8.26 1.66
CA SER A 29 -3.76 7.98 0.71
C SER A 29 -2.88 6.81 1.17
N ALA A 30 -2.24 6.14 0.22
CA ALA A 30 -1.40 4.96 0.41
C ALA A 30 -0.07 5.16 -0.30
N ASN A 31 1.04 5.12 0.44
CA ASN A 31 2.38 5.10 -0.16
C ASN A 31 2.77 3.64 -0.39
N VAL A 32 2.73 3.17 -1.63
CA VAL A 32 2.98 1.77 -1.97
C VAL A 32 4.46 1.54 -2.21
N ALA A 33 5.04 0.55 -1.53
CA ALA A 33 6.45 0.16 -1.70
C ALA A 33 6.76 -0.24 -3.15
N CYS A 34 7.96 0.14 -3.61
CA CYS A 34 8.34 0.04 -5.02
C CYS A 34 9.32 -1.10 -5.37
N GLY A 35 9.57 -2.04 -4.45
CA GLY A 35 10.34 -3.24 -4.74
C GLY A 35 11.82 -3.21 -4.36
N PHE A 36 12.31 -2.13 -3.73
CA PHE A 36 13.71 -2.02 -3.30
C PHE A 36 13.87 -2.33 -1.80
N HIS A 37 13.33 -1.51 -0.89
CA HIS A 37 13.31 -1.84 0.53
C HIS A 37 12.27 -2.92 0.88
N ALA A 38 11.15 -2.91 0.16
CA ALA A 38 10.02 -3.80 0.36
C ALA A 38 9.10 -3.81 -0.88
N GLY A 39 8.10 -4.69 -0.88
CA GLY A 39 7.17 -4.87 -1.98
C GLY A 39 7.72 -5.77 -3.08
N ASP A 40 6.82 -6.42 -3.79
CA ASP A 40 7.12 -7.06 -5.07
C ASP A 40 5.96 -6.81 -6.04
N ALA A 41 6.12 -7.18 -7.31
CA ALA A 41 5.11 -6.90 -8.33
C ALA A 41 3.72 -7.46 -8.00
N SER A 42 3.64 -8.58 -7.26
CA SER A 42 2.36 -9.17 -6.85
C SER A 42 1.73 -8.41 -5.68
N VAL A 43 2.54 -8.03 -4.69
CA VAL A 43 2.12 -7.22 -3.54
C VAL A 43 1.65 -5.84 -3.99
N MET A 44 2.46 -5.16 -4.82
CA MET A 44 2.14 -3.85 -5.39
C MET A 44 0.80 -3.88 -6.12
N ARG A 45 0.58 -4.90 -6.96
CA ARG A 45 -0.69 -5.05 -7.68
C ARG A 45 -1.88 -5.20 -6.74
N ARG A 46 -1.79 -6.12 -5.76
CA ARG A 46 -2.87 -6.36 -4.79
C ARG A 46 -3.24 -5.08 -4.05
N VAL A 47 -2.25 -4.36 -3.53
CA VAL A 47 -2.48 -3.15 -2.73
C VAL A 47 -3.02 -2.01 -3.59
N CYS A 48 -2.48 -1.81 -4.80
CA CYS A 48 -3.02 -0.81 -5.73
C CYS A 48 -4.46 -1.11 -6.14
N ASP A 49 -4.81 -2.36 -6.41
CA ASP A 49 -6.18 -2.75 -6.77
C ASP A 49 -7.15 -2.50 -5.61
N ALA A 50 -6.76 -2.86 -4.38
CA ALA A 50 -7.55 -2.59 -3.18
C ALA A 50 -7.71 -1.09 -2.89
N ALA A 51 -6.63 -0.32 -2.99
CA ALA A 51 -6.64 1.13 -2.81
C ALA A 51 -7.55 1.82 -3.83
N ALA A 52 -7.46 1.42 -5.11
CA ALA A 52 -8.31 1.94 -6.18
C ALA A 52 -9.79 1.61 -5.93
N ALA A 53 -10.10 0.39 -5.48
CA ALA A 53 -11.46 0.00 -5.13
C ALA A 53 -12.02 0.80 -3.93
N GLY A 54 -11.17 1.16 -2.97
CA GLY A 54 -11.52 1.99 -1.80
C GLY A 54 -11.55 3.50 -2.07
N GLY A 55 -11.19 3.97 -3.27
CA GLY A 55 -11.05 5.40 -3.56
C GLY A 55 -9.88 6.07 -2.82
N VAL A 56 -8.89 5.28 -2.38
CA VAL A 56 -7.67 5.74 -1.71
C VAL A 56 -6.67 6.22 -2.77
N ARG A 57 -6.05 7.38 -2.54
CA ARG A 57 -5.03 7.91 -3.47
C ARG A 57 -3.74 7.09 -3.37
N ILE A 58 -3.22 6.65 -4.51
CA ILE A 58 -2.00 5.83 -4.56
C ILE A 58 -0.79 6.74 -4.83
N GLY A 59 0.24 6.63 -3.99
CA GLY A 59 1.55 7.24 -4.13
C GLY A 59 2.66 6.19 -4.17
N ALA A 60 3.83 6.56 -4.67
CA ALA A 60 5.01 5.70 -4.71
C ALA A 60 5.90 5.95 -3.49
N GLN A 61 6.26 4.89 -2.76
CA GLN A 61 7.28 4.92 -1.71
C GLN A 61 8.60 4.38 -2.31
N VAL A 62 9.45 5.29 -2.76
CA VAL A 62 10.73 4.97 -3.42
C VAL A 62 11.86 5.00 -2.38
N SER A 63 12.71 4.00 -2.41
CA SER A 63 13.88 3.82 -1.53
C SER A 63 15.03 3.11 -2.25
#